data_AF-A0A433K1N4-F1
#
_entry.id   AF-A0A433K1N4-F1
#
_cell.length_a   1.000
_cell.length_b   1.000
_cell.length_c   1.000
_cell.angle_alpha   90.00
_cell.angle_beta   90.00
_cell.angle_gamma   90.00
#
_symmetry.space_group_name_H-M   'P 1'
#
loop_
_entity.id
_entity.type
_entity.pdbx_description
1 polymer ?
#
loop_
_entity_poly.entity_id
_entity_poly.type
_entity_poly.pdbx_seq_one_letter_code
_entity_poly.pdbx_strand_id
1 'polypeptide(L)'
;MTNTRAVRRILQLCFDKAAEILAVSHPDESDGMREVTVHWLRHTAISEDVKSRPLNHVRDDAGHQSIITTNRYVNTLHRERHQSARNKPIQPSKDNRCASRDSPTARLLEAINARALAEPLLNSFYRR
;
A
#
# COMPACT_ATOMS: atom_id res chain seq x y z
N MET A 1 19.56 13.90 -24.38
CA MET A 1 20.21 13.17 -23.26
C MET A 1 20.33 14.12 -22.08
N THR A 2 19.47 14.00 -21.07
CA THR A 2 19.53 14.86 -19.89
C THR A 2 20.66 14.40 -18.98
N ASN A 3 21.53 15.32 -18.54
CA ASN A 3 22.66 14.98 -17.67
C ASN A 3 22.20 14.80 -16.21
N THR A 4 21.49 13.69 -15.94
CA THR A 4 20.97 13.35 -14.60
C THR A 4 22.09 13.16 -13.56
N ARG A 5 23.34 12.92 -14.01
CA ARG A 5 24.50 12.75 -13.11
C ARG A 5 24.89 14.07 -12.45
N ALA A 6 24.89 15.17 -13.19
CA ALA A 6 25.20 16.49 -12.67
C ALA A 6 24.22 16.90 -11.56
N VAL A 7 22.91 16.74 -11.82
CA VAL A 7 21.86 17.02 -10.82
C VAL A 7 22.03 16.16 -9.57
N ARG A 8 22.28 14.85 -9.73
CA ARG A 8 22.53 13.96 -8.58
C ARG A 8 23.72 14.41 -7.74
N ARG A 9 24.81 14.83 -8.38
CA ARG A 9 26.01 15.32 -7.69
C ARG A 9 25.71 16.59 -6.89
N ILE A 10 25.01 17.54 -7.49
CA ILE A 10 24.63 18.79 -6.83
C ILE A 10 23.74 18.51 -5.61
N LEU A 11 22.72 17.67 -5.77
CA LEU A 11 21.83 17.32 -4.67
C LEU A 11 22.58 16.62 -3.53
N GLN A 12 23.50 15.71 -3.84
CA GLN A 12 24.31 15.06 -2.81
C GLN A 12 25.17 16.08 -2.05
N LEU A 13 25.83 17.01 -2.77
CA LEU A 13 26.60 18.09 -2.13
C LEU A 13 25.75 18.96 -1.20
N CYS A 14 24.48 19.21 -1.56
CA CYS A 14 23.56 19.94 -0.70
C CYS A 14 23.25 19.16 0.59
N PHE A 15 23.00 17.85 0.50
CA PHE A 15 22.77 17.00 1.68
C PHE A 15 24.00 16.92 2.58
N ASP A 16 25.19 16.75 2.00
CA ASP A 16 26.45 16.69 2.74
C ASP A 16 26.69 17.99 3.53
N LYS A 17 26.45 19.15 2.90
CA LYS A 17 26.54 20.46 3.56
C LYS A 17 25.47 20.65 4.64
N ALA A 18 24.25 20.20 4.38
CA ALA A 18 23.18 20.25 5.37
C ALA A 18 23.54 19.41 6.60
N ALA A 19 24.13 18.23 6.40
CA ALA A 19 24.61 17.38 7.49
C ALA A 19 25.74 18.03 8.29
N GLU A 20 26.69 18.71 7.65
CA GLU A 20 27.76 19.46 8.33
C GLU A 20 27.19 20.55 9.25
N ILE A 21 26.20 21.29 8.79
CA ILE A 21 25.52 22.33 9.59
C ILE A 21 24.72 21.68 10.73
N LEU A 22 24.00 20.59 10.43
CA LEU A 22 23.16 19.90 11.40
C LEU A 22 24.00 19.28 12.53
N ALA A 23 25.19 18.78 12.23
CA ALA A 23 26.10 18.16 13.20
C ALA A 23 26.47 19.06 14.38
N VAL A 24 26.43 20.39 14.21
CA VAL A 24 26.71 21.35 15.29
C VAL A 24 25.61 21.37 16.35
N SER A 25 24.36 21.11 15.98
CA SER A 25 23.19 21.23 16.86
C SER A 25 22.53 19.89 17.20
N HIS A 26 22.50 18.97 16.24
CA HIS A 26 21.83 17.67 16.32
C HIS A 26 22.73 16.59 15.69
N PRO A 27 23.79 16.15 16.39
CA PRO A 27 24.75 15.19 15.86
C PRO A 27 24.09 13.86 15.47
N ASP A 28 23.13 13.37 16.26
CA ASP A 28 22.42 12.11 16.01
C ASP A 28 21.60 12.14 14.70
N GLU A 29 21.03 13.30 14.35
CA GLU A 29 20.26 13.48 13.10
C GLU A 29 21.19 13.73 11.90
N SER A 30 22.39 14.23 12.15
CA SER A 30 23.36 14.56 11.11
C SER A 30 23.84 13.32 10.33
N ASP A 31 23.98 12.18 11.01
CA ASP A 31 24.36 10.92 10.36
C ASP A 31 23.28 10.43 9.39
N GLY A 32 22.01 10.51 9.81
CA GLY A 32 20.88 10.21 8.93
C GLY A 32 20.84 11.11 7.70
N MET A 33 21.18 12.39 7.84
CA MET A 33 21.25 13.34 6.71
C MET A 33 22.36 12.97 5.71
N ARG A 34 23.48 12.38 6.14
CA ARG A 34 24.58 11.94 5.25
C ARG A 34 24.18 10.74 4.38
N GLU A 35 23.26 9.91 4.86
CA GLU A 35 22.76 8.75 4.11
C GLU A 35 21.66 9.12 3.09
N VAL A 36 21.14 10.35 3.14
CA VAL A 36 20.10 10.81 2.23
C VAL A 36 20.63 10.83 0.79
N THR A 37 19.84 10.23 -0.11
CA THR A 37 20.13 10.19 -1.55
C THR A 37 18.99 10.82 -2.36
N VAL A 38 19.24 11.04 -3.65
CA VAL A 38 18.17 11.44 -4.60
C VAL A 38 17.01 10.45 -4.64
N HIS A 39 17.28 9.16 -4.39
CA HIS A 39 16.22 8.15 -4.34
C HIS A 39 15.33 8.33 -3.11
N TRP A 40 15.92 8.69 -1.97
CA TRP A 40 15.16 9.07 -0.76
C TRP A 40 14.26 10.27 -1.03
N LEU A 41 14.80 11.32 -1.68
CA LEU A 41 14.00 12.52 -2.01
C LEU A 41 12.79 12.20 -2.88
N ARG A 42 12.96 11.30 -3.86
CA ARG A 42 11.84 10.83 -4.69
C ARG A 42 10.78 10.10 -3.88
N HIS A 43 11.18 9.23 -2.96
CA HIS A 43 10.24 8.52 -2.09
C HIS A 43 9.48 9.48 -1.17
N THR A 44 10.18 10.44 -0.57
CA THR A 44 9.57 11.46 0.29
C THR A 44 8.59 12.32 -0.50
N ALA A 45 8.98 12.80 -1.68
CA ALA A 45 8.12 13.61 -2.53
C ALA A 45 6.85 12.85 -2.93
N ILE A 46 6.96 11.59 -3.39
CA ILE A 46 5.79 10.78 -3.76
C ILE A 46 4.92 10.48 -2.53
N SER A 47 5.52 10.17 -1.37
CA SER A 47 4.79 9.91 -0.13
C SER A 47 3.99 11.12 0.32
N GLU A 48 4.54 12.32 0.16
CA GLU A 48 3.85 13.57 0.48
C GLU A 48 2.72 13.86 -0.53
N ASP A 49 2.99 13.64 -1.82
CA ASP A 49 2.04 13.94 -2.89
C ASP A 49 0.75 13.10 -2.81
N VAL A 50 0.88 11.82 -2.42
CA VAL A 50 -0.26 10.90 -2.22
C VAL A 50 -1.22 11.36 -1.11
N LYS A 51 -0.78 12.20 -0.16
CA LYS A 51 -1.64 12.67 0.94
C LYS A 51 -2.72 13.63 0.49
N SER A 52 -2.44 14.43 -0.54
CA SER A 52 -3.31 15.55 -0.96
C SER A 52 -3.86 15.38 -2.37
N ARG A 53 -3.16 14.67 -3.25
CA ARG A 53 -3.53 14.55 -4.66
C ARG A 53 -4.13 13.19 -5.00
N PRO A 54 -5.00 13.11 -6.03
CA PRO A 54 -5.51 11.85 -6.53
C PRO A 54 -4.39 10.90 -6.98
N LEU A 55 -4.48 9.64 -6.56
CA LEU A 55 -3.48 8.59 -6.82
C LEU A 55 -3.15 8.38 -8.31
N ASN A 56 -4.13 8.57 -9.20
CA ASN A 56 -3.93 8.48 -10.65
C ASN A 56 -3.01 9.61 -11.17
N HIS A 57 -3.13 10.83 -10.64
CA HIS A 57 -2.25 11.94 -11.03
C HIS A 57 -0.82 11.71 -10.52
N VAL A 58 -0.67 11.30 -9.26
CA VAL A 58 0.65 11.01 -8.68
C VAL A 58 1.35 9.87 -9.42
N ARG A 59 0.61 8.86 -9.87
CA ARG A 59 1.14 7.78 -10.71
C ARG A 59 1.75 8.32 -12.02
N ASP A 60 1.02 9.19 -12.70
CA ASP A 60 1.43 9.73 -14.00
C ASP A 60 2.64 10.66 -13.85
N ASP A 61 2.65 11.51 -12.82
CA ASP A 61 3.79 12.38 -12.48
C ASP A 61 5.04 11.57 -12.07
N ALA A 62 4.85 10.47 -11.35
CA ALA A 62 5.92 9.56 -10.98
C ALA A 62 6.35 8.64 -12.15
N GLY A 63 5.64 8.62 -13.28
CA GLY A 63 5.94 7.74 -14.41
C GLY A 63 5.83 6.24 -14.08
N HIS A 64 4.94 5.86 -13.16
CA HIS A 64 4.73 4.45 -12.81
C HIS A 64 3.81 3.77 -13.83
N GLN A 65 4.17 2.55 -14.26
CA GLN A 65 3.37 1.77 -15.20
C GLN A 65 2.03 1.28 -14.63
N SER A 66 1.90 1.20 -13.29
CA SER A 66 0.71 0.71 -12.62
C SER A 66 0.44 1.48 -11.35
N ILE A 67 -0.85 1.58 -11.01
CA ILE A 67 -1.33 2.15 -9.75
C ILE A 67 -0.84 1.35 -8.54
N ILE A 68 -0.54 0.06 -8.71
CA ILE A 68 -0.01 -0.81 -7.64
C ILE A 68 1.35 -0.31 -7.16
N THR A 69 2.21 0.16 -8.07
CA THR A 69 3.53 0.72 -7.72
C THR A 69 3.38 1.97 -6.85
N THR A 70 2.44 2.85 -7.19
CA THR A 70 2.14 4.07 -6.42
C THR A 70 1.43 3.77 -5.09
N ASN A 71 0.63 2.70 -5.03
CA ASN A 71 -0.11 2.33 -3.81
C ASN A 71 0.81 2.02 -2.61
N ARG A 72 2.08 1.67 -2.86
CA ARG A 72 3.07 1.45 -1.78
C ARG A 72 3.23 2.68 -0.86
N TYR A 73 3.00 3.89 -1.38
CA TYR A 73 3.16 5.14 -0.66
C TYR A 73 1.93 5.53 0.18
N VAL A 74 0.76 4.92 -0.04
CA VAL A 74 -0.48 5.19 0.71
C VAL A 74 -0.36 4.69 2.17
N ASN A 75 0.39 3.61 2.37
CA ASN A 75 0.40 2.88 3.63
C ASN A 75 1.38 3.43 4.68
N THR A 76 1.95 4.61 4.50
CA THR A 76 2.82 5.24 5.50
C THR A 76 2.01 5.97 6.60
N LEU A 77 0.71 6.22 6.39
CA LEU A 77 -0.18 6.93 7.33
C LEU A 77 -0.85 5.99 8.34
N HIS A 78 -0.09 5.14 9.02
CA HIS A 78 -0.65 4.18 10.01
C HIS A 78 -1.58 4.85 11.02
N ARG A 79 -1.21 6.04 11.49
CA ARG A 79 -1.97 6.81 12.49
C ARG A 79 -3.38 7.19 11.99
N GLU A 80 -3.50 7.67 10.77
CA GLU A 80 -4.78 8.11 10.19
C GLU A 80 -5.69 6.92 9.88
N ARG A 81 -5.11 5.81 9.39
CA ARG A 81 -5.88 4.58 9.19
C ARG A 81 -6.40 4.03 10.51
N HIS A 82 -5.58 4.01 11.56
CA HIS A 82 -6.05 3.64 12.90
C HIS A 82 -7.17 4.57 13.38
N GLN A 83 -7.06 5.88 13.16
CA GLN A 83 -8.11 6.84 13.51
C GLN A 83 -9.41 6.61 12.73
N SER A 84 -9.34 6.41 11.41
CA SER A 84 -10.52 6.13 10.57
C SER A 84 -11.19 4.80 10.90
N ALA A 85 -10.40 3.80 11.33
CA ALA A 85 -10.90 2.47 11.64
C ALA A 85 -11.57 2.38 13.02
N ARG A 86 -11.42 3.41 13.88
CA ARG A 86 -11.99 3.42 15.25
C ARG A 86 -13.49 3.16 15.27
N ASN A 87 -14.23 3.69 14.31
CA ASN A 87 -15.69 3.61 14.27
C ASN A 87 -16.18 2.57 13.24
N LYS A 88 -15.27 1.78 12.65
CA LYS A 88 -15.65 0.79 11.65
C LYS A 88 -16.28 -0.42 12.36
N PRO A 89 -17.51 -0.83 12.01
CA PRO A 89 -18.12 -2.01 12.60
C PRO A 89 -17.31 -3.25 12.20
N ILE A 90 -16.98 -4.07 13.21
CA ILE A 90 -16.16 -5.29 13.04
C ILE A 90 -16.97 -6.40 12.35
N GLN A 91 -18.31 -6.35 12.48
CA GLN A 91 -19.20 -7.25 11.78
C GLN A 91 -19.63 -6.61 10.45
N PRO A 92 -19.60 -7.36 9.33
CA PRO A 92 -20.28 -6.91 8.12
C PRO A 92 -21.73 -6.64 8.50
N SER A 93 -22.27 -5.49 8.07
CA SER A 93 -23.68 -5.19 8.27
C SER A 93 -24.49 -6.38 7.74
N LYS A 94 -25.47 -6.83 8.53
CA LYS A 94 -26.49 -7.80 8.07
C LYS A 94 -27.40 -7.12 7.06
N ASP A 95 -26.82 -6.61 5.97
CA ASP A 95 -27.57 -6.00 4.90
C ASP A 95 -28.08 -7.14 4.03
N ASN A 96 -29.25 -7.66 4.41
CA ASN A 96 -29.97 -8.71 3.68
C ASN A 96 -30.46 -8.22 2.30
N ARG A 97 -30.05 -7.03 1.84
CA ARG A 97 -30.46 -6.44 0.56
C ARG A 97 -29.93 -7.18 -0.67
N CYS A 98 -28.99 -8.11 -0.51
CA CYS A 98 -28.54 -9.00 -1.60
C CYS A 98 -29.03 -10.46 -1.44
N ALA A 99 -29.79 -10.77 -0.38
CA ALA A 99 -30.35 -12.10 -0.15
C ALA A 99 -31.80 -12.19 -0.66
N SER A 100 -32.08 -11.63 -1.85
CA SER A 100 -33.25 -12.09 -2.57
C SER A 100 -33.02 -13.57 -2.90
N ARG A 101 -34.03 -14.41 -2.62
CA ARG A 101 -33.99 -15.86 -2.83
C ARG A 101 -33.74 -16.27 -4.29
N ASP A 102 -33.62 -15.30 -5.19
CA ASP A 102 -33.38 -15.45 -6.62
C ASP A 102 -31.92 -15.23 -7.04
N SER A 103 -31.00 -14.94 -6.11
CA SER A 103 -29.59 -14.75 -6.45
C SER A 103 -28.97 -16.02 -7.05
N PRO A 104 -28.24 -15.94 -8.20
CA PRO A 104 -27.54 -17.07 -8.81
C PRO A 104 -26.61 -17.82 -7.85
N THR A 105 -26.05 -17.13 -6.85
CA THR A 105 -25.16 -17.72 -5.84
C THR A 105 -25.88 -18.62 -4.85
N ALA A 106 -27.15 -18.34 -4.53
CA ALA A 106 -27.95 -19.18 -3.62
C ALA A 106 -28.27 -20.53 -4.27
N ARG A 107 -28.60 -20.53 -5.57
CA ARG A 107 -28.85 -21.75 -6.36
C ARG A 107 -27.60 -22.63 -6.50
N LEU A 108 -26.42 -22.02 -6.60
CA LEU A 108 -25.15 -22.77 -6.69
C LEU A 108 -24.83 -23.49 -5.38
N LEU A 109 -25.03 -22.84 -4.23
CA LEU A 109 -24.80 -23.43 -2.91
C LEU A 109 -25.78 -24.58 -2.61
N GLU A 110 -27.04 -24.45 -3.02
CA GLU A 110 -28.04 -25.50 -2.87
C GLU A 110 -27.74 -26.72 -3.76
N ALA A 111 -27.30 -26.50 -5.01
CA ALA A 111 -26.85 -27.56 -5.91
C ALA A 111 -25.60 -28.29 -5.43
N ILE A 112 -24.66 -27.58 -4.79
CA ILE A 112 -23.45 -28.18 -4.20
C ILE A 112 -23.82 -29.05 -2.99
N ASN A 113 -24.67 -28.57 -2.09
CA ASN A 113 -25.09 -29.35 -0.92
C ASN A 113 -25.95 -30.57 -1.29
N ALA A 114 -26.80 -30.46 -2.32
CA ALA A 114 -27.58 -31.59 -2.82
C ALA A 114 -26.70 -32.70 -3.41
N ARG A 115 -25.55 -32.35 -4.00
CA ARG A 115 -24.58 -33.32 -4.54
C ARG A 115 -23.74 -33.99 -3.45
N ALA A 116 -23.48 -33.30 -2.35
CA ALA A 116 -22.74 -33.85 -1.20
C ALA A 116 -23.52 -34.92 -0.43
N LEU A 117 -24.85 -34.99 -0.57
CA LEU A 117 -25.70 -35.98 0.09
C LEU A 117 -25.93 -37.26 -0.75
N ALA A 118 -25.39 -37.34 -1.98
CA ALA A 118 -25.64 -38.42 -2.92
C ALA A 118 -24.46 -39.41 -3.09
N GLU A 119 -23.34 -39.24 -2.37
CA GLU A 119 -22.15 -40.09 -2.54
C GLU A 119 -21.69 -40.70 -1.20
N PRO A 120 -22.27 -41.83 -0.75
CA PRO A 120 -21.62 -42.68 0.24
C PRO A 120 -20.78 -43.69 -0.54
N LEU A 121 -19.46 -43.51 -0.71
CA LEU A 121 -18.45 -44.59 -0.84
C LEU A 121 -17.08 -44.05 -1.34
N LEU A 122 -16.37 -43.20 -0.58
CA LEU A 122 -14.90 -43.12 -0.73
C LEU A 122 -14.20 -42.42 0.44
N ASN A 123 -14.37 -42.97 1.65
CA ASN A 123 -13.57 -42.56 2.81
C ASN A 123 -12.72 -43.75 3.31
N SER A 124 -11.63 -44.06 2.60
CA SER A 124 -10.58 -44.95 3.15
C SER A 124 -9.15 -44.59 2.77
N PHE A 125 -8.86 -43.49 2.07
CA PHE A 125 -7.51 -43.30 1.49
C PHE A 125 -6.68 -42.08 1.92
N TYR A 126 -7.15 -41.19 2.79
CA TYR A 126 -6.32 -40.05 3.24
C TYR A 126 -6.23 -39.94 4.76
N ARG A 127 -5.63 -40.95 5.37
CA ARG A 127 -4.99 -40.83 6.69
C ARG A 127 -3.63 -41.56 6.64
N ARG A 128 -2.61 -40.86 6.16
CA ARG A 128 -1.20 -41.10 6.51
C ARG A 128 -0.43 -39.79 6.38
#